data_AF-A0A920MKB8-F1
#
_entry.id   AF-A0A920MKB8-F1
#
_cell.length_a   1.000
_cell.length_b   1.000
_cell.length_c   1.000
_cell.angle_alpha   90.00
_cell.angle_beta   90.00
_cell.angle_gamma   90.00
#
_symmetry.space_group_name_H-M   'P 1'
#
loop_
_entity.id
_entity.type
_entity.pdbx_description
1 polymer ?
#
loop_
_entity_poly.entity_id
_entity_poly.type
_entity_poly.pdbx_seq_one_letter_code
_entity_poly.pdbx_strand_id
1 'polypeptide(L)'
;MTHAFFKALLFLASGTVILSVHHEQSIFKMGGLRKALPVSFASFLIGSLALTAFPYTSGYFSKDEILLAAFELEGWVPTFGWVV
;
A
#
# COMPACT_ATOMS: atom_id res chain seq x y z
N MET A 1 -3.87 -13.16 2.82
CA MET A 1 -2.44 -13.49 2.61
C MET A 1 -1.66 -12.28 2.05
N THR A 2 -2.13 -11.68 0.96
CA THR A 2 -1.57 -10.46 0.31
C THR A 2 -1.20 -9.33 1.28
N HIS A 3 -2.08 -9.01 2.21
CA HIS A 3 -1.87 -7.97 3.22
C HIS A 3 -0.63 -8.18 4.11
N ALA A 4 -0.30 -9.44 4.46
CA ALA A 4 0.87 -9.73 5.30
C ALA A 4 2.18 -9.45 4.57
N PHE A 5 2.26 -9.82 3.28
CA PHE A 5 3.42 -9.57 2.43
C PHE A 5 3.66 -8.07 2.22
N PHE A 6 2.61 -7.31 1.93
CA PHE A 6 2.74 -5.86 1.73
C PHE A 6 3.14 -5.12 3.00
N LYS A 7 2.57 -5.52 4.15
CA LYS A 7 3.01 -4.98 5.44
C LYS A 7 4.47 -5.32 5.74
N ALA A 8 4.88 -6.56 5.55
CA ALA A 8 6.28 -6.97 5.77
C ALA A 8 7.24 -6.16 4.89
N LEU A 9 6.90 -5.95 3.61
CA LEU A 9 7.71 -5.17 2.69
C LEU A 9 7.78 -3.68 3.08
N LEU A 10 6.67 -3.08 3.53
CA LEU A 10 6.64 -1.70 4.01
C LEU A 10 7.46 -1.51 5.30
N PHE A 11 7.38 -2.46 6.24
CA PHE A 11 8.18 -2.43 7.47
C PHE A 11 9.67 -2.63 7.20
N LEU A 12 10.03 -3.53 6.29
CA LEU A 12 11.41 -3.72 5.88
C LEU A 12 11.97 -2.44 5.24
N ALA A 13 11.23 -1.85 4.31
CA ALA A 13 11.64 -0.62 3.63
C ALA A 13 11.75 0.55 4.62
N SER A 14 10.80 0.76 5.53
CA SER A 14 10.92 1.82 6.54
C SER A 14 12.08 1.56 7.51
N GLY A 15 12.33 0.31 7.88
CA GLY A 15 13.49 -0.08 8.69
C GLY A 15 14.82 0.31 8.05
N THR A 16 14.98 0.09 6.73
CA THR A 16 16.18 0.55 6.02
C THR A 16 16.33 2.07 5.99
N VAL A 17 15.21 2.80 5.91
CA VAL A 17 15.20 4.28 5.93
C VAL A 17 15.63 4.78 7.31
N ILE A 18 15.03 4.27 8.39
CA ILE A 18 15.34 4.64 9.77
C ILE A 18 16.82 4.39 10.09
N LEU A 19 17.37 3.26 9.65
CA LEU A 19 18.79 2.96 9.82
C LEU A 19 19.69 3.97 9.08
N SER A 20 19.29 4.37 7.88
CA SER A 20 20.06 5.31 7.04
C SER A 20 20.05 6.75 7.56
N VAL A 21 19.07 7.12 8.40
CA VAL A 21 18.99 8.43 9.05
C VAL A 21 19.43 8.40 10.52
N HIS A 22 20.29 7.45 10.89
CA HIS A 22 20.83 7.31 12.26
C HIS A 22 19.76 7.19 13.35
N HIS A 23 18.76 6.33 13.12
CA HIS A 23 17.64 6.09 14.04
C HIS A 23 16.71 7.28 14.27
N GLU A 24 16.78 8.34 13.44
CA GLU A 24 15.73 9.35 13.41
C GLU A 24 14.41 8.69 12.95
N GLN A 25 13.33 8.88 13.72
CA GLN A 25 12.00 8.31 13.43
C GLN A 25 10.97 9.39 13.08
N SER A 26 11.33 10.67 13.21
CA SER A 26 10.44 11.77 12.83
C SER A 26 10.38 11.93 11.31
N ILE A 27 9.20 11.73 10.74
CA ILE A 27 8.95 11.87 9.29
C ILE A 27 9.27 13.27 8.73
N PHE A 28 9.20 14.32 9.57
CA PHE A 28 9.48 15.70 9.16
C PHE A 28 10.98 16.00 9.05
N LYS A 29 11.80 15.19 9.72
CA LYS A 29 13.27 15.26 9.67
C LYS A 29 13.87 14.29 8.66
N MET A 30 13.03 13.47 8.03
CA MET A 30 13.39 12.60 6.92
C MET A 30 13.11 13.32 5.60
N GLY A 31 13.96 13.16 4.59
CA GLY A 31 13.73 13.77 3.27
C GLY A 31 14.87 13.55 2.30
N GLY A 32 14.60 13.71 0.99
CA GLY A 32 15.63 13.62 -0.06
C GLY A 32 16.17 12.21 -0.35
N LEU A 33 15.61 11.17 0.27
CA LEU A 33 16.16 9.80 0.25
C LEU A 33 15.88 9.02 -1.04
N ARG A 34 15.11 9.57 -2.00
CA ARG A 34 14.79 8.89 -3.28
C ARG A 34 16.04 8.50 -4.08
N LYS A 35 17.06 9.37 -4.09
CA LYS A 35 18.33 9.10 -4.80
C LYS A 35 19.31 8.27 -3.96
N ALA A 36 19.27 8.40 -2.64
CA ALA A 36 20.16 7.69 -1.73
C ALA A 36 19.74 6.22 -1.54
N LEU A 37 18.44 5.94 -1.51
CA LEU A 37 17.86 4.61 -1.29
C LEU A 37 16.84 4.26 -2.39
N PRO A 38 17.27 4.10 -3.65
CA PRO A 38 16.36 3.87 -4.77
C PRO A 38 15.57 2.56 -4.63
N VAL A 39 16.19 1.51 -4.08
CA VAL A 39 15.54 0.21 -3.88
C VAL A 39 14.47 0.28 -2.79
N SER A 40 14.81 0.83 -1.61
CA SER A 40 13.84 0.99 -0.53
C SER A 40 12.68 1.90 -0.93
N PHE A 41 12.95 2.96 -1.71
CA PHE A 41 11.92 3.85 -2.25
C PHE A 41 10.99 3.12 -3.23
N ALA A 42 11.53 2.36 -4.19
CA ALA A 42 10.73 1.60 -5.15
C ALA A 42 9.88 0.54 -4.45
N SER A 43 10.46 -0.21 -3.52
CA SER A 43 9.73 -1.19 -2.71
C SER A 43 8.63 -0.52 -1.90
N PHE A 44 8.90 0.58 -1.21
CA PHE A 44 7.90 1.30 -0.41
C PHE A 44 6.76 1.83 -1.28
N LEU A 45 7.06 2.31 -2.49
CA LEU A 45 6.06 2.78 -3.45
C LEU A 45 5.15 1.63 -3.92
N ILE A 46 5.73 0.50 -4.34
CA ILE A 46 4.98 -0.68 -4.80
C ILE A 46 4.13 -1.25 -3.65
N GLY A 47 4.70 -1.37 -2.46
CA GLY A 47 3.99 -1.83 -1.26
C GLY A 47 2.82 -0.91 -0.89
N SER A 48 2.99 0.41 -1.02
CA SER A 48 1.94 1.39 -0.75
C SER A 48 0.81 1.30 -1.77
N LEU A 49 1.14 1.22 -3.07
CA LEU A 49 0.14 1.07 -4.15
C LEU A 49 -0.67 -0.22 -3.99
N ALA A 50 -0.01 -1.30 -3.61
CA ALA A 50 -0.69 -2.57 -3.36
C ALA A 50 -1.57 -2.52 -2.10
N LEU A 51 -1.18 -1.77 -1.06
CA LEU A 51 -2.00 -1.59 0.14
C LEU A 51 -3.25 -0.74 -0.11
N THR A 52 -3.13 0.29 -0.96
CA THR A 52 -4.26 1.14 -1.39
C THR A 52 -5.19 0.47 -2.38
N ALA A 53 -4.96 -0.80 -2.75
CA ALA A 53 -5.73 -1.52 -3.75
C ALA A 53 -5.77 -0.81 -5.11
N PHE A 54 -4.62 -0.30 -5.57
CA PHE A 54 -4.52 0.28 -6.92
C PHE A 54 -4.84 -0.78 -7.99
N PRO A 55 -5.56 -0.43 -9.08
CA PRO A 55 -5.90 -1.39 -10.14
C PRO A 55 -4.65 -2.12 -10.65
N TYR A 56 -4.79 -3.41 -10.95
CA TYR A 56 -3.72 -4.35 -11.31
C TYR A 56 -2.79 -4.82 -10.17
N THR A 57 -3.04 -4.45 -8.91
CA THR A 57 -2.29 -4.99 -7.76
C THR A 57 -3.01 -6.18 -7.12
N SER A 58 -2.30 -7.11 -6.48
CA SER A 58 -2.96 -8.22 -5.77
C SER A 58 -3.79 -7.76 -4.56
N GLY A 59 -3.52 -6.56 -4.06
CA GLY A 59 -4.37 -5.91 -3.05
C GLY A 59 -5.72 -5.45 -3.59
N TYR A 60 -5.82 -5.11 -4.88
CA TYR A 60 -7.08 -4.82 -5.55
C TYR A 60 -7.99 -6.04 -5.57
N PHE A 61 -7.52 -7.16 -6.13
CA PHE A 61 -8.32 -8.40 -6.20
C PHE A 61 -8.80 -8.87 -4.83
N SER A 62 -7.92 -8.80 -3.82
CA SER A 62 -8.28 -9.24 -2.47
C SER A 62 -9.29 -8.32 -1.77
N LYS A 63 -9.38 -7.04 -2.15
CA LYS A 63 -10.37 -6.09 -1.60
C LYS A 63 -11.65 -6.05 -2.42
N ASP A 64 -11.56 -6.24 -3.73
CA ASP A 64 -12.69 -6.34 -4.65
C ASP A 64 -13.58 -7.53 -4.28
N GLU A 65 -12.98 -8.71 -4.02
CA GLU A 65 -13.72 -9.89 -3.53
C GLU A 65 -14.46 -9.63 -2.21
N ILE A 66 -13.83 -8.92 -1.27
CA ILE A 66 -14.45 -8.58 0.02
C ILE A 66 -15.62 -7.61 -0.20
N LEU A 67 -15.46 -6.62 -1.07
CA LEU A 67 -16.51 -5.66 -1.39
C LEU A 67 -17.67 -6.30 -2.13
N LEU A 68 -17.41 -7.20 -3.08
CA LEU A 68 -18.43 -7.99 -3.79
C LEU A 68 -19.20 -8.89 -2.83
N ALA A 69 -18.50 -9.61 -1.95
CA ALA A 69 -19.16 -10.47 -0.97
C ALA A 69 -19.99 -9.66 0.05
N ALA A 70 -19.51 -8.48 0.48
CA ALA A 70 -20.28 -7.59 1.34
C ALA A 70 -21.52 -7.03 0.60
N PHE A 71 -21.37 -6.70 -0.67
CA PHE A 71 -22.42 -6.18 -1.52
C PHE A 71 -23.55 -7.20 -1.77
N GLU A 72 -23.21 -8.48 -1.99
CA GLU A 72 -24.20 -9.57 -2.13
C GLU A 72 -24.98 -9.86 -0.84
N LEU A 73 -24.37 -9.63 0.33
CA LEU A 73 -25.01 -9.84 1.63
C LEU A 73 -25.98 -8.72 2.02
N GLU A 74 -25.79 -7.49 1.55
CA GLU A 74 -26.51 -6.31 2.04
C GLU A 74 -27.62 -5.81 1.08
N GLY A 75 -27.73 -6.36 -0.13
CA GLY A 75 -28.78 -5.97 -1.09
C GLY A 75 -28.73 -4.50 -1.52
N TRP A 76 -27.59 -3.85 -1.31
CA TRP A 76 -27.34 -2.48 -1.74
C TRP A 76 -27.22 -2.46 -3.28
N VAL A 77 -27.73 -1.43 -3.96
CA VAL A 77 -27.56 -1.25 -5.41
C VAL A 77 -26.51 -0.15 -5.58
N PRO A 78 -25.40 -0.35 -6.31
CA PRO A 78 -24.34 0.63 -6.38
C PRO A 78 -24.73 1.64 -7.46
N THR A 79 -25.18 2.82 -7.05
CA THR A 79 -25.38 3.97 -7.94
C THR A 79 -24.08 4.46 -8.60
N PHE A 80 -22.94 3.82 -8.35
CA PHE A 80 -21.63 4.15 -8.94
C PHE A 80 -21.24 3.28 -10.15
N GLY A 81 -22.18 2.49 -10.70
CA GLY A 81 -21.99 1.79 -11.97
C GLY A 81 -22.30 2.62 -13.24
N TRP A 82 -22.79 3.86 -13.12
CA TRP A 82 -23.25 4.67 -14.26
C TRP A 82 -22.98 6.16 -14.06
N VAL A 83 -21.73 6.61 -14.26
CA VAL A 83 -21.46 8.00 -14.69
C VAL A 83 -20.40 7.95 -15.78
N VAL A 84 -20.82 7.41 -16.93
CA VAL A 84 -20.90 8.21 -18.15
C VAL A 84 -22.28 8.85 -18.14
#